data_AF-A0ABD2SLP2-F1
#
_entry.id   AF-A0ABD2SLP2-F1
#
_cell.length_a   1.000
_cell.length_b   1.000
_cell.length_c   1.000
_cell.angle_alpha   90.00
_cell.angle_beta   90.00
_cell.angle_gamma   90.00
#
_symmetry.space_group_name_H-M   'P 1'
#
loop_
_entity.id
_entity.type
_entity.pdbx_description
1 polymer ?
#
loop_
_entity_poly.entity_id
_entity_poly.type
_entity_poly.pdbx_seq_one_letter_code
_entity_poly.pdbx_strand_id
1 'polypeptide(L)'
;ENKWTLCLNKKNCPVLVEFSNCLETLRFSLFSSITPINCSILVFLTSMAAMSSLTLLRGPSIVKALGFIKASNYIPRIVPASRYPLQSQRSYVAAAHDEEAAARAAAVNADTGAPTIFDKIIAKEIPASVVYEDQKVLAFRDINPQAPVHVLIIPKSRDGLTELGKAEQRHEDILGNLLYAAKIVAEKEGIVDGFRVVINSGPSACQSVYHLHLHVLGGRQLKWPPG
;
A
#
# COMPACT_ATOMS: atom_id res chain seq x y z
N GLU A 1 -17.88 -28.88 -1.15
CA GLU A 1 -18.02 -28.74 0.31
C GLU A 1 -16.82 -29.42 0.96
N ASN A 2 -15.90 -28.65 1.54
CA ASN A 2 -14.69 -29.21 2.13
C ASN A 2 -15.04 -29.80 3.50
N LYS A 3 -14.89 -31.13 3.64
CA LYS A 3 -15.14 -31.83 4.90
C LYS A 3 -13.91 -31.68 5.80
N TRP A 4 -14.07 -30.96 6.90
CA TRP A 4 -13.08 -30.89 7.98
C TRP A 4 -13.39 -31.95 9.02
N THR A 5 -12.39 -32.73 9.41
CA THR A 5 -12.51 -33.68 10.53
C THR A 5 -11.59 -33.26 11.66
N LEU A 6 -12.11 -33.28 12.88
CA LEU A 6 -11.32 -33.04 14.09
C LEU A 6 -10.54 -34.32 14.43
N CYS A 7 -9.22 -34.27 14.34
CA CYS A 7 -8.35 -35.38 14.69
C CYS A 7 -7.51 -35.02 15.92
N LEU A 8 -7.17 -36.02 16.73
CA LEU A 8 -6.21 -35.87 17.82
C LEU A 8 -4.81 -36.22 17.33
N ASN A 9 -3.81 -35.38 17.63
CA ASN A 9 -2.42 -35.73 17.37
C ASN A 9 -1.92 -36.80 18.37
N LYS A 10 -0.69 -37.29 18.21
CA LYS A 10 -0.08 -38.29 19.12
C LYS A 10 0.05 -37.84 20.59
N LYS A 11 -0.27 -36.57 20.90
CA LYS A 11 -0.30 -35.99 22.26
C LYS A 11 -1.73 -35.63 22.71
N ASN A 12 -2.78 -36.12 22.04
CA ASN A 12 -4.18 -35.82 22.31
C ASN A 12 -4.59 -34.33 22.17
N CYS A 13 -3.88 -33.53 21.35
CA CYS A 13 -4.34 -32.18 21.01
C CYS A 13 -5.23 -32.19 19.76
N PRO A 14 -6.37 -31.47 19.76
CA PRO A 14 -7.24 -31.37 18.60
C PRO A 14 -6.59 -30.56 17.47
N VAL A 15 -6.60 -31.10 16.26
CA VAL A 15 -6.11 -30.47 15.03
C VAL A 15 -7.19 -30.62 13.96
N LEU A 16 -7.48 -29.53 13.23
CA LEU A 16 -8.36 -29.56 12.07
C LEU A 16 -7.55 -29.95 10.83
N VAL A 17 -7.97 -31.03 10.16
CA VAL A 17 -7.34 -31.51 8.93
C VAL A 17 -8.36 -31.41 7.79
N GLU A 18 -7.95 -30.75 6.70
CA GLU A 18 -8.70 -30.72 5.45
C GLU A 18 -8.35 -31.96 4.64
N PHE A 19 -9.34 -32.79 4.33
CA PHE A 19 -9.15 -33.84 3.33
C PHE A 19 -9.36 -33.22 1.94
N SER A 20 -8.28 -32.71 1.36
CA SER A 20 -8.20 -32.53 -0.08
C SER A 20 -7.92 -33.90 -0.70
N ASN A 21 -8.83 -34.39 -1.54
CA ASN A 21 -8.58 -35.55 -2.38
C ASN A 21 -7.49 -35.20 -3.41
N CYS A 22 -6.24 -35.48 -3.08
CA CYS A 22 -5.19 -35.64 -4.06
C CYS A 22 -4.19 -36.67 -3.54
N LEU A 23 -4.08 -37.79 -4.25
CA LEU A 23 -3.02 -38.77 -4.10
C LEU A 23 -1.66 -38.05 -4.10
N GLU A 24 -0.91 -38.14 -3.01
CA GLU A 24 0.55 -38.36 -2.93
C GLU A 24 1.18 -37.77 -1.65
N THR A 25 1.74 -38.67 -0.84
CA THR A 25 2.96 -38.51 -0.02
C THR A 25 2.95 -37.49 1.14
N LEU A 26 2.56 -37.98 2.33
CA LEU A 26 2.84 -37.37 3.62
C LEU A 26 4.35 -37.35 3.92
N ARG A 27 5.00 -36.18 3.81
CA ARG A 27 6.28 -35.91 4.50
C ARG A 27 6.01 -35.30 5.87
N PHE A 28 6.33 -36.04 6.93
CA PHE A 28 6.42 -35.51 8.29
C PHE A 28 7.69 -34.66 8.42
N SER A 29 7.54 -33.38 8.79
CA SER A 29 8.64 -32.62 9.39
C SER A 29 8.24 -32.21 10.82
N LEU A 30 9.03 -32.69 11.77
CA LEU A 30 8.95 -32.39 13.19
C LEU A 30 9.70 -31.07 13.42
N PHE A 31 9.04 -30.06 13.99
CA PHE A 31 9.73 -29.06 14.78
C PHE A 31 9.02 -28.90 16.12
N SER A 32 9.74 -29.28 17.18
CA SER A 32 9.42 -28.98 18.56
C SER A 32 9.93 -27.58 18.89
N SER A 33 9.08 -26.72 19.44
CA SER A 33 9.44 -25.91 20.60
C SER A 33 8.17 -25.43 21.29
N ILE A 34 8.25 -25.37 22.61
CA ILE A 34 7.17 -25.31 23.59
C ILE A 34 7.12 -23.86 24.12
N THR A 35 5.93 -23.28 24.29
CA THR A 35 5.39 -22.83 25.58
C THR A 35 3.97 -22.23 25.43
N PRO A 36 3.10 -22.35 26.46
CA PRO A 36 1.66 -22.09 26.36
C PRO A 36 1.26 -20.73 26.97
N ILE A 37 0.09 -20.18 26.62
CA ILE A 37 -0.85 -19.49 27.55
C ILE A 37 -2.24 -19.39 26.89
N ASN A 38 -3.21 -19.99 27.58
CA ASN A 38 -4.65 -19.73 27.71
C ASN A 38 -5.45 -19.13 26.54
N CYS A 39 -6.43 -19.91 26.04
CA CYS A 39 -7.66 -19.36 25.48
C CYS A 39 -8.87 -20.23 25.87
N SER A 40 -9.67 -19.74 26.81
CA SER A 40 -11.04 -20.19 27.03
C SER A 40 -11.90 -19.63 25.90
N ILE A 41 -12.55 -20.49 25.11
CA ILE A 41 -13.57 -20.08 24.14
C ILE A 41 -14.82 -20.92 24.40
N LEU A 42 -15.85 -20.24 24.89
CA LEU A 42 -17.23 -20.72 25.00
C LEU A 42 -17.98 -20.13 23.78
N VAL A 43 -18.46 -20.97 22.87
CA VAL A 43 -19.35 -20.57 21.78
C VAL A 43 -20.69 -21.26 21.99
N PHE A 44 -21.73 -20.46 22.24
CA PHE A 44 -23.12 -20.87 22.10
C PHE A 44 -23.54 -20.63 20.65
N LEU A 45 -24.07 -21.68 20.00
CA LEU A 45 -24.68 -21.66 18.69
C LEU A 45 -26.14 -22.05 18.88
N THR A 46 -27.08 -21.17 18.53
CA THR A 46 -28.46 -21.56 18.25
C THR A 46 -28.88 -21.03 16.88
N SER A 47 -29.21 -22.01 16.04
CA SER A 47 -29.80 -21.94 14.72
C SER A 47 -31.31 -21.66 14.82
N MET A 48 -31.93 -21.08 13.79
CA MET A 48 -32.91 -21.78 12.93
C MET A 48 -33.63 -20.84 11.93
N ALA A 49 -33.47 -21.19 10.64
CA ALA A 49 -34.42 -21.28 9.53
C ALA A 49 -35.63 -20.32 9.33
N ALA A 50 -35.60 -19.66 8.17
CA ALA A 50 -36.59 -19.50 7.08
C ALA A 50 -38.10 -19.82 7.27
N MET A 51 -38.98 -19.01 6.63
CA MET A 51 -39.74 -19.36 5.39
C MET A 51 -40.71 -18.25 4.91
N SER A 52 -40.61 -17.91 3.61
CA SER A 52 -41.65 -17.83 2.55
C SER A 52 -42.93 -16.95 2.62
N SER A 53 -43.01 -16.06 1.62
CA SER A 53 -44.08 -15.87 0.60
C SER A 53 -45.36 -15.04 0.86
N LEU A 54 -45.74 -14.37 -0.27
CA LEU A 54 -47.08 -14.02 -0.81
C LEU A 54 -47.62 -12.57 -0.70
N THR A 55 -47.46 -11.87 -1.84
CA THR A 55 -48.49 -11.24 -2.73
C THR A 55 -49.05 -9.80 -2.59
N LEU A 56 -48.85 -9.05 -3.70
CA LEU A 56 -49.82 -8.34 -4.60
C LEU A 56 -50.68 -7.16 -4.05
N LEU A 57 -50.50 -5.94 -4.62
CA LEU A 57 -51.41 -5.27 -5.61
C LEU A 57 -51.28 -3.73 -5.70
N ARG A 58 -51.35 -3.26 -6.97
CA ARG A 58 -51.93 -1.99 -7.52
C ARG A 58 -51.15 -0.65 -7.44
N GLY A 59 -50.78 -0.13 -8.61
CA GLY A 59 -50.52 1.31 -8.89
C GLY A 59 -51.81 2.06 -9.27
N PRO A 60 -51.82 2.99 -10.25
CA PRO A 60 -50.95 4.14 -10.55
C PRO A 60 -51.74 5.48 -10.51
N SER A 61 -51.10 6.66 -10.68
CA SER A 61 -51.67 7.80 -11.44
C SER A 61 -50.71 8.97 -11.63
N ILE A 62 -50.78 9.49 -12.86
CA ILE A 62 -50.14 10.66 -13.45
C ILE A 62 -51.00 11.90 -13.16
N VAL A 63 -50.40 13.07 -12.89
CA VAL A 63 -51.03 14.37 -13.21
C VAL A 63 -50.00 15.33 -13.82
N LYS A 64 -50.37 15.82 -15.01
CA LYS A 64 -49.73 16.89 -15.79
C LYS A 64 -49.95 18.25 -15.11
N ALA A 65 -48.96 19.14 -15.17
CA ALA A 65 -49.20 20.57 -15.07
C ALA A 65 -48.54 21.29 -16.25
N LEU A 66 -49.39 21.97 -17.04
CA LEU A 66 -49.02 22.87 -18.14
C LEU A 66 -48.43 24.16 -17.58
N GLY A 67 -47.33 24.63 -18.19
CA GLY A 67 -46.76 25.96 -17.98
C GLY A 67 -46.42 26.60 -19.31
N PHE A 68 -46.94 27.80 -19.53
CA PHE A 68 -47.03 28.53 -20.79
C PHE A 68 -45.68 28.91 -21.43
N ILE A 69 -45.66 28.82 -22.77
CA ILE A 69 -44.62 29.34 -23.66
C ILE A 69 -44.77 30.87 -23.75
N LYS A 70 -43.71 31.61 -23.38
CA LYS A 70 -43.46 32.96 -23.92
C LYS A 70 -42.26 32.87 -24.86
N ALA A 71 -42.53 33.00 -26.15
CA ALA A 71 -41.50 33.18 -27.17
C ALA A 71 -40.88 34.57 -26.99
N SER A 72 -39.57 34.62 -26.74
CA SER A 72 -38.76 35.83 -26.87
C SER A 72 -37.79 35.61 -28.01
N ASN A 73 -37.85 36.50 -29.00
CA ASN A 73 -36.97 36.51 -30.17
C ASN A 73 -35.56 36.91 -29.72
N TYR A 74 -34.72 35.93 -29.42
CA TYR A 74 -33.29 36.14 -29.18
C TYR A 74 -32.49 35.68 -30.39
N ILE A 75 -31.95 36.65 -31.11
CA ILE A 75 -31.02 36.45 -32.23
C ILE A 75 -29.66 36.04 -31.63
N PRO A 76 -29.11 34.85 -31.91
CA PRO A 76 -27.78 34.52 -31.44
C PRO A 76 -26.76 35.26 -32.31
N ARG A 77 -26.00 36.17 -31.68
CA ARG A 77 -24.74 36.66 -32.26
C ARG A 77 -23.81 35.45 -32.40
N ILE A 78 -23.44 35.15 -33.65
CA ILE A 78 -22.35 34.24 -33.98
C ILE A 78 -21.06 34.87 -33.44
N VAL A 79 -20.55 34.32 -32.34
CA VAL A 79 -19.21 34.63 -31.82
C VAL A 79 -18.25 33.65 -32.49
N PRO A 80 -17.15 34.09 -33.10
CA PRO A 80 -16.20 33.16 -33.73
C PRO A 80 -15.63 32.23 -32.67
N ALA A 81 -15.54 30.94 -33.00
CA ALA A 81 -14.96 29.91 -32.16
C ALA A 81 -13.52 30.30 -31.79
N SER A 82 -13.37 30.85 -30.58
CA SER A 82 -12.08 30.90 -29.91
C SER A 82 -11.60 29.46 -29.78
N ARG A 83 -10.48 29.16 -30.45
CA ARG A 83 -9.75 27.91 -30.27
C ARG A 83 -9.24 27.87 -28.84
N TYR A 84 -10.05 27.34 -27.94
CA TYR A 84 -9.54 26.86 -26.67
C TYR A 84 -8.54 25.74 -26.99
N PRO A 85 -7.28 25.84 -26.54
CA PRO A 85 -6.38 24.70 -26.66
C PRO A 85 -7.05 23.54 -25.92
N LEU A 86 -7.21 22.43 -26.64
CA LEU A 86 -7.63 21.14 -26.08
C LEU A 86 -6.84 20.93 -24.80
N GLN A 87 -7.56 20.98 -23.67
CA GLN A 87 -7.01 20.71 -22.37
C GLN A 87 -6.47 19.29 -22.43
N SER A 88 -5.14 19.21 -22.51
CA SER A 88 -4.38 17.97 -22.45
C SER A 88 -4.95 17.15 -21.31
N GLN A 89 -5.61 16.04 -21.64
CA GLN A 89 -5.61 14.89 -20.76
C GLN A 89 -4.14 14.50 -20.64
N ARG A 90 -3.46 15.12 -19.68
CA ARG A 90 -2.09 14.79 -19.31
C ARG A 90 -2.21 13.43 -18.65
N SER A 91 -2.03 12.43 -19.50
CA SER A 91 -2.11 11.03 -19.20
C SER A 91 -1.20 10.71 -18.02
N TYR A 92 -1.74 10.02 -17.01
CA TYR A 92 -0.96 9.41 -15.93
C TYR A 92 0.23 8.57 -16.45
N VAL A 93 0.19 8.17 -17.73
CA VAL A 93 1.23 7.42 -18.44
C VAL A 93 2.52 8.22 -18.65
N ALA A 94 2.46 9.55 -18.81
CA ALA A 94 3.66 10.35 -19.07
C ALA A 94 4.59 10.43 -17.84
N ALA A 95 4.02 10.65 -16.65
CA ALA A 95 4.80 10.72 -15.41
C ALA A 95 5.47 9.39 -15.04
N ALA A 96 4.85 8.26 -15.38
CA ALA A 96 5.41 6.93 -15.14
C ALA A 96 6.66 6.65 -16.00
N HIS A 97 6.67 7.12 -17.26
CA HIS A 97 7.86 6.99 -18.13
C HIS A 97 9.05 7.81 -17.63
N ASP A 98 8.77 8.97 -17.03
CA ASP A 98 9.81 9.84 -16.48
C ASP A 98 10.49 9.21 -15.25
N GLU A 99 9.71 8.60 -14.35
CA GLU A 99 10.22 7.89 -13.16
C GLU A 99 11.11 6.68 -13.54
N GLU A 100 10.67 5.87 -14.52
CA GLU A 100 11.43 4.71 -14.98
C GLU A 100 12.75 5.11 -15.67
N ALA A 101 12.72 6.18 -16.47
CA ALA A 101 13.93 6.73 -17.08
C ALA A 101 14.89 7.30 -16.02
N ALA A 102 14.38 8.01 -15.02
CA ALA A 102 15.17 8.52 -13.90
C ALA A 102 15.81 7.39 -13.09
N ALA A 103 15.08 6.31 -12.81
CA ALA A 103 15.61 5.14 -12.12
C ALA A 103 16.76 4.47 -12.89
N ARG A 104 16.60 4.30 -14.21
CA ARG A 104 17.68 3.81 -15.09
C ARG A 104 18.92 4.70 -15.05
N ALA A 105 18.73 6.02 -15.08
CA ALA A 105 19.84 6.97 -15.02
C ALA A 105 20.55 6.94 -13.64
N ALA A 106 19.79 6.83 -12.55
CA ALA A 106 20.33 6.71 -11.20
C ALA A 106 21.18 5.45 -11.03
N ALA A 107 20.77 4.33 -11.66
CA ALA A 107 21.47 3.05 -11.59
C ALA A 107 22.92 3.10 -12.10
N VAL A 108 23.21 3.97 -13.07
CA VAL A 108 24.56 4.11 -13.64
C VAL A 108 25.60 4.51 -12.58
N ASN A 109 25.18 5.29 -11.58
CA ASN A 109 26.07 5.85 -10.58
C ASN A 109 25.91 5.23 -9.17
N ALA A 110 25.14 4.15 -9.06
CA ALA A 110 24.71 3.53 -7.80
C ALA A 110 25.84 3.32 -6.80
N ASP A 111 26.93 2.67 -7.23
CA ASP A 111 28.01 2.20 -6.38
C ASP A 111 29.28 3.08 -6.49
N THR A 112 29.15 4.31 -7.01
CA THR A 112 30.29 5.24 -7.17
C THR A 112 30.82 5.81 -5.86
N GLY A 113 30.12 5.59 -4.74
CA GLY A 113 30.44 6.17 -3.44
C GLY A 113 30.14 7.67 -3.33
N ALA A 114 29.75 8.34 -4.43
CA ALA A 114 29.37 9.74 -4.44
C ALA A 114 28.15 10.00 -3.52
N PRO A 115 28.06 11.21 -2.91
CA PRO A 115 26.92 11.58 -2.08
C PRO A 115 25.65 11.71 -2.92
N THR A 116 24.56 11.16 -2.40
CA THR A 116 23.21 11.24 -2.94
C THR A 116 22.48 12.48 -2.42
N ILE A 117 21.27 12.72 -2.91
CA ILE A 117 20.40 13.76 -2.37
C ILE A 117 20.03 13.50 -0.89
N PHE A 118 19.94 12.24 -0.48
CA PHE A 118 19.63 11.88 0.90
C PHE A 118 20.81 12.15 1.85
N ASP A 119 22.05 11.98 1.39
CA ASP A 119 23.23 12.38 2.16
C ASP A 119 23.21 13.89 2.46
N LYS A 120 22.79 14.71 1.50
CA LYS A 120 22.63 16.17 1.69
C LYS A 120 21.51 16.52 2.68
N ILE A 121 20.43 15.74 2.69
CA ILE A 121 19.34 15.89 3.67
C ILE A 121 19.82 15.49 5.07
N ILE A 122 20.58 14.40 5.20
CA ILE A 122 21.17 13.96 6.47
C ILE A 122 22.13 15.03 7.01
N ALA A 123 22.98 15.60 6.14
CA ALA A 123 23.90 16.68 6.45
C ALA A 123 23.21 18.04 6.69
N LYS A 124 21.88 18.11 6.55
CA LYS A 124 21.07 19.34 6.68
C LYS A 124 21.47 20.46 5.72
N GLU A 125 22.11 20.12 4.59
CA GLU A 125 22.44 21.06 3.52
C GLU A 125 21.19 21.49 2.73
N ILE A 126 20.21 20.58 2.64
CA ILE A 126 18.93 20.81 1.97
C ILE A 126 17.80 20.58 2.98
N PRO A 127 16.80 21.48 3.05
CA PRO A 127 15.70 21.33 3.99
C PRO A 127 14.83 20.12 3.63
N ALA A 128 14.35 19.42 4.67
CA ALA A 128 13.36 18.36 4.54
C ALA A 128 12.35 18.46 5.69
N SER A 129 11.11 18.09 5.41
CA SER A 129 10.03 18.06 6.41
C SER A 129 10.15 16.80 7.26
N VAL A 130 10.98 16.86 8.30
CA VAL A 130 11.27 15.73 9.20
C VAL A 130 10.05 15.35 10.04
N VAL A 131 9.73 14.06 10.07
CA VAL A 131 8.64 13.45 10.85
C VAL A 131 9.18 12.71 12.08
N TYR A 132 10.29 12.01 11.89
CA TYR A 132 10.95 11.24 12.94
C TYR A 132 12.46 11.20 12.68
N GLU A 133 13.26 11.29 13.74
CA GLU A 133 14.72 11.23 13.66
C GLU A 133 15.26 10.63 14.95
N ASP A 134 16.16 9.67 14.83
CA ASP A 134 16.92 9.11 15.96
C ASP A 134 18.42 9.02 15.62
N GLN A 135 19.19 8.18 16.33
CA GLN A 135 20.62 8.01 16.08
C GLN A 135 20.95 7.30 14.75
N LYS A 136 20.08 6.41 14.27
CA LYS A 136 20.33 5.51 13.13
C LYS A 136 19.48 5.85 11.91
N VAL A 137 18.31 6.44 12.10
CA VAL A 137 17.24 6.59 11.11
C VAL A 137 16.79 8.04 11.03
N LEU A 138 16.42 8.45 9.81
CA LEU A 138 15.77 9.72 9.52
C LEU A 138 14.53 9.45 8.68
N ALA A 139 13.41 10.06 9.04
CA ALA A 139 12.16 10.00 8.31
C ALA A 139 11.64 11.40 7.98
N PHE A 140 11.29 11.62 6.72
CA PHE A 140 10.83 12.92 6.22
C PHE A 140 9.80 12.75 5.10
N ARG A 141 8.95 13.76 4.91
CA ARG A 141 7.90 13.72 3.87
C ARG A 141 8.52 13.74 2.48
N ASP A 142 7.98 12.91 1.59
CA ASP A 142 8.36 12.92 0.17
C ASP A 142 7.93 14.24 -0.49
N ILE A 143 8.75 14.76 -1.39
CA ILE A 143 8.47 15.99 -2.15
C ILE A 143 7.45 15.77 -3.26
N ASN A 144 7.31 14.54 -3.75
CA ASN A 144 6.35 14.11 -4.76
C ASN A 144 5.40 13.03 -4.18
N PRO A 145 4.49 13.42 -3.25
CA PRO A 145 3.68 12.45 -2.52
C PRO A 145 2.70 11.68 -3.42
N GLN A 146 2.71 10.34 -3.33
CA GLN A 146 1.79 9.44 -4.07
C GLN A 146 0.54 9.05 -3.25
N ALA A 147 0.44 9.54 -2.01
CA ALA A 147 -0.69 9.39 -1.11
C ALA A 147 -0.73 10.60 -0.16
N PRO A 148 -1.86 10.88 0.51
CA PRO A 148 -1.97 11.99 1.47
C PRO A 148 -0.89 11.97 2.54
N VAL A 149 -0.51 10.77 3.00
CA VAL A 149 0.73 10.56 3.75
C VAL A 149 1.69 9.77 2.88
N HIS A 150 2.83 10.38 2.55
CA HIS A 150 3.96 9.73 1.90
C HIS A 150 5.25 10.16 2.59
N VAL A 151 5.86 9.27 3.36
CA VAL A 151 7.06 9.52 4.15
C VAL A 151 8.16 8.56 3.71
N LEU A 152 9.36 9.07 3.53
CA LEU A 152 10.57 8.29 3.29
C LEU A 152 11.29 8.05 4.61
N ILE A 153 11.76 6.83 4.83
CA ILE A 153 12.57 6.44 5.99
C ILE A 153 13.90 5.90 5.48
N ILE A 154 14.99 6.52 5.92
CA ILE A 154 16.35 6.22 5.45
C ILE A 154 17.29 5.95 6.63
N PRO A 155 18.31 5.09 6.46
CA PRO A 155 19.39 4.99 7.43
C PRO A 155 20.29 6.22 7.31
N LYS A 156 20.79 6.73 8.44
CA LYS A 156 21.72 7.87 8.47
C LYS A 156 23.12 7.50 7.96
N SER A 157 23.51 6.24 8.14
CA SER A 157 24.72 5.66 7.55
C SER A 157 24.35 4.76 6.40
N ARG A 158 24.94 4.98 5.23
CA ARG A 158 24.72 4.12 4.06
C ARG A 158 25.46 2.79 4.18
N ASP A 159 26.69 2.76 4.70
CA ASP A 159 27.51 1.52 4.84
C ASP A 159 27.53 0.59 3.60
N GLY A 160 27.50 1.18 2.39
CA GLY A 160 27.41 0.44 1.12
C GLY A 160 26.00 -0.08 0.76
N LEU A 161 24.99 0.16 1.60
CA LEU A 161 23.59 -0.22 1.41
C LEU A 161 22.87 0.75 0.44
N THR A 162 23.28 0.70 -0.82
CA THR A 162 22.73 1.52 -1.91
C THR A 162 21.32 1.07 -2.32
N GLU A 163 21.02 -0.22 -2.18
CA GLU A 163 19.73 -0.85 -2.46
C GLU A 163 19.54 -2.10 -1.57
N LEU A 164 18.31 -2.59 -1.45
CA LEU A 164 18.01 -3.75 -0.59
C LEU A 164 18.72 -5.03 -1.09
N GLY A 165 18.87 -5.19 -2.42
CA GLY A 165 19.59 -6.32 -3.01
C GLY A 165 21.08 -6.40 -2.64
N LYS A 166 21.65 -5.33 -2.08
CA LYS A 166 23.04 -5.27 -1.58
C LYS A 166 23.14 -5.45 -0.07
N ALA A 167 22.03 -5.76 0.61
CA ALA A 167 22.06 -6.02 2.03
C ALA A 167 22.98 -7.21 2.36
N GLU A 168 23.58 -7.13 3.54
CA GLU A 168 24.53 -8.10 4.07
C GLU A 168 24.15 -8.36 5.53
N GLN A 169 24.67 -9.42 6.14
CA GLN A 169 24.29 -9.79 7.51
C GLN A 169 24.54 -8.66 8.54
N ARG A 170 25.59 -7.85 8.35
CA ARG A 170 25.85 -6.68 9.21
C ARG A 170 24.72 -5.64 9.19
N HIS A 171 23.89 -5.64 8.15
CA HIS A 171 22.78 -4.71 7.98
C HIS A 171 21.48 -5.17 8.66
N GLU A 172 21.42 -6.36 9.26
CA GLU A 172 20.18 -6.89 9.89
C GLU A 172 19.59 -5.93 10.93
N ASP A 173 20.43 -5.37 11.80
CA ASP A 173 19.98 -4.43 12.83
C ASP A 173 19.40 -3.14 12.22
N ILE A 174 20.06 -2.53 11.24
CA ILE A 174 19.53 -1.30 10.63
C ILE A 174 18.24 -1.55 9.85
N LEU A 175 18.11 -2.70 9.16
CA LEU A 175 16.87 -3.07 8.48
C LEU A 175 15.69 -3.24 9.44
N GLY A 176 15.92 -3.85 10.60
CA GLY A 176 14.92 -3.93 11.67
C GLY A 176 14.52 -2.55 12.20
N ASN A 177 15.49 -1.67 12.42
CA ASN A 177 15.25 -0.30 12.88
C ASN A 177 14.43 0.51 11.86
N LEU A 178 14.66 0.34 10.55
CA LEU A 178 13.89 1.01 9.49
C LEU A 178 12.42 0.58 9.49
N LEU A 179 12.14 -0.72 9.61
CA LEU A 179 10.77 -1.24 9.68
C LEU A 179 10.06 -0.82 10.97
N TYR A 180 10.77 -0.80 12.10
CA TYR A 180 10.22 -0.30 13.35
C TYR A 180 9.90 1.20 13.27
N ALA A 181 10.78 1.99 12.65
CA ALA A 181 10.52 3.40 12.38
C ALA A 181 9.28 3.62 11.49
N ALA A 182 8.97 2.71 10.56
CA ALA A 182 7.74 2.78 9.77
C ALA A 182 6.47 2.72 10.64
N LYS A 183 6.47 1.86 11.67
CA LYS A 183 5.39 1.82 12.66
C LYS A 183 5.28 3.15 13.42
N ILE A 184 6.40 3.73 13.86
CA ILE A 184 6.41 5.03 14.59
C ILE A 184 5.88 6.15 13.70
N VAL A 185 6.31 6.19 12.44
CA VAL A 185 5.84 7.17 11.45
C VAL A 185 4.32 7.03 11.23
N ALA A 186 3.81 5.80 11.11
CA ALA A 186 2.37 5.58 10.95
C ALA A 186 1.54 6.12 12.13
N GLU A 187 2.03 5.97 13.37
CA GLU A 187 1.40 6.56 14.56
C GLU A 187 1.44 8.08 14.54
N LYS A 188 2.59 8.67 14.21
CA LYS A 188 2.78 10.13 14.16
C LYS A 188 1.94 10.81 13.08
N GLU A 189 1.72 10.12 11.96
CA GLU A 189 0.97 10.61 10.81
C GLU A 189 -0.53 10.24 10.87
N GLY A 190 -0.96 9.49 11.89
CA GLY A 190 -2.37 9.14 12.08
C GLY A 190 -2.93 8.16 11.05
N ILE A 191 -2.09 7.27 10.50
CA ILE A 191 -2.45 6.26 9.48
C ILE A 191 -2.39 4.82 10.03
N VAL A 192 -2.66 4.67 11.33
CA VAL A 192 -2.61 3.39 12.05
C VAL A 192 -3.70 2.41 11.62
N ASP A 193 -4.76 2.89 10.98
CA ASP A 193 -5.84 2.11 10.38
C ASP A 193 -5.38 1.33 9.14
N GLY A 194 -4.33 1.80 8.46
CA GLY A 194 -3.73 1.09 7.36
C GLY A 194 -2.68 1.91 6.61
N PHE A 195 -1.54 1.27 6.36
CA PHE A 195 -0.46 1.83 5.55
C PHE A 195 0.27 0.73 4.78
N ARG A 196 1.03 1.11 3.75
CA ARG A 196 1.91 0.21 3.00
C ARG A 196 3.34 0.70 3.12
N VAL A 197 4.25 -0.24 3.37
CA VAL A 197 5.69 -0.03 3.26
C VAL A 197 6.14 -0.55 1.90
N VAL A 198 6.89 0.25 1.14
CA VAL A 198 7.47 -0.14 -0.15
C VAL A 198 8.98 0.10 -0.10
N ILE A 199 9.75 -0.88 -0.59
CA ILE A 199 11.19 -0.75 -0.83
C ILE A 199 11.44 -1.14 -2.27
N ASN A 200 11.94 -0.21 -3.07
CA ASN A 200 12.31 -0.46 -4.45
C ASN A 200 13.79 -0.87 -4.49
N SER A 201 14.12 -1.92 -5.25
CA SER A 201 15.51 -2.35 -5.48
C SER A 201 15.78 -2.43 -6.98
N GLY A 202 16.72 -1.62 -7.45
CA GLY A 202 17.15 -1.60 -8.83
C GLY A 202 16.21 -0.85 -9.80
N PRO A 203 16.62 -0.74 -11.08
CA PRO A 203 15.93 0.09 -12.07
C PRO A 203 14.54 -0.42 -12.43
N SER A 204 14.35 -1.75 -12.52
CA SER A 204 13.04 -2.34 -12.87
C SER A 204 11.98 -2.15 -11.77
N ALA A 205 12.40 -1.86 -10.53
CA ALA A 205 11.51 -1.52 -9.43
C ALA A 205 11.32 0.01 -9.30
N CYS A 206 11.81 0.81 -10.25
CA CYS A 206 11.80 2.27 -10.19
C CYS A 206 12.50 2.84 -8.94
N GLN A 207 13.66 2.30 -8.56
CA GLN A 207 14.48 2.92 -7.51
C GLN A 207 15.15 4.20 -8.06
N SER A 208 14.78 5.35 -7.51
CA SER A 208 15.25 6.66 -7.99
C SER A 208 16.49 7.19 -7.25
N VAL A 209 16.77 6.72 -6.02
CA VAL A 209 17.93 7.13 -5.22
C VAL A 209 18.66 5.90 -4.66
N TYR A 210 19.97 5.83 -4.89
CA TYR A 210 20.84 4.73 -4.45
C TYR A 210 21.38 4.92 -3.03
N HIS A 211 20.42 5.07 -2.13
CA HIS A 211 20.52 5.07 -0.69
C HIS A 211 19.24 4.42 -0.21
N LEU A 212 19.33 3.31 0.53
CA LEU A 212 18.17 2.53 0.94
C LEU A 212 17.09 3.41 1.58
N HIS A 213 15.85 3.29 1.10
CA HIS A 213 14.73 4.04 1.62
C HIS A 213 13.46 3.21 1.60
N LEU A 214 12.65 3.37 2.65
CA LEU A 214 11.31 2.82 2.75
C LEU A 214 10.31 3.95 2.47
N HIS A 215 9.36 3.69 1.58
CA HIS A 215 8.19 4.52 1.43
C HIS A 215 7.11 4.04 2.40
N VAL A 216 6.58 4.94 3.22
CA VAL A 216 5.38 4.71 4.03
C VAL A 216 4.23 5.50 3.41
N LEU A 217 3.26 4.78 2.85
CA LEU A 217 2.10 5.37 2.16
C LEU A 217 0.81 5.09 2.94
N GLY A 218 -0.01 6.12 3.14
CA GLY A 218 -1.28 6.01 3.87
C GLY A 218 -2.22 7.19 3.66
N GLY A 219 -3.30 7.24 4.45
CA GLY A 219 -4.31 8.30 4.39
C GLY A 219 -5.29 8.17 3.23
N ARG A 220 -5.26 7.06 2.49
CA ARG A 220 -6.26 6.67 1.47
C ARG A 220 -6.26 5.15 1.29
N GLN A 221 -7.33 4.61 0.70
CA GLN A 221 -7.33 3.22 0.25
C GLN A 221 -6.23 2.99 -0.81
N LEU A 222 -5.36 2.02 -0.55
CA LEU A 222 -4.32 1.59 -1.49
C LEU A 222 -4.86 0.46 -2.39
N LYS A 223 -4.50 0.50 -3.67
CA LYS A 223 -4.96 -0.46 -4.68
C LYS A 223 -4.06 -1.71 -4.73
N TRP A 224 -4.55 -2.73 -5.44
CA TRP A 224 -3.82 -3.94 -5.80
C TRP A 224 -3.92 -4.17 -7.32
N PRO A 225 -2.84 -4.50 -8.04
CA PRO A 225 -1.48 -4.75 -7.55
C PRO A 225 -0.76 -3.49 -7.00
N PRO A 226 0.36 -3.65 -6.27
CA PRO A 226 1.10 -2.56 -5.65
C PRO A 226 2.18 -1.99 -6.60
N GLY A 227 1.74 -1.57 -7.79
CA GLY A 227 2.54 -1.07 -8.90
C GLY A 227 1.65 -0.90 -10.10
#